data_AF-T1H2G7-F1
#
_entry.id   AF-T1H2G7-F1
#
_cell.length_a   1.000
_cell.length_b   1.000
_cell.length_c   1.000
_cell.angle_alpha   90.00
_cell.angle_beta   90.00
_cell.angle_gamma   90.00
#
_symmetry.space_group_name_H-M   'P 1'
#
loop_
_entity.id
_entity.type
_entity.pdbx_description
1 polymer ?
#
loop_
_entity_poly.entity_id
_entity_poly.type
_entity_poly.pdbx_seq_one_letter_code
_entity_poly.pdbx_strand_id
1 'polypeptide(L)'
;MVNNRICDITFGGYYPDNEVHEDFWTTDNYLEDPFRFYIKLAGLEEPWRGLATIFEWDIWVLSFFTLVICWILWFLFGMISKRESSDHRSQSLTALNTFALSINVSVFERPEHNPLRLLFMALTLFALNLTCIYSSKLIDVFTRPAYVHQIDTIEEVMELGIPFGGPKESRDWFENDDDIEIFKLITILNYLIFDHQIWQQLQEAIACYWSTECICFKMQTTVKSMLFPILLLLFLQKVL
;
A
#
# COMPACT_ATOMS: atom_id res chain seq x y z
N MET A 1 -0.37 -19.18 44.84
CA MET A 1 -0.15 -18.50 46.14
C MET A 1 -1.36 -18.62 47.04
N VAL A 2 -2.57 -18.35 46.52
CA VAL A 2 -3.83 -18.51 47.27
C VAL A 2 -4.03 -19.96 47.74
N ASN A 3 -3.79 -20.96 46.87
CA ASN A 3 -3.98 -22.37 47.22
C ASN A 3 -3.09 -22.86 48.40
N ASN A 4 -1.94 -22.22 48.60
CA ASN A 4 -1.02 -22.54 49.70
C ASN A 4 -1.30 -21.74 50.98
N ARG A 5 -2.42 -20.99 51.05
CA ARG A 5 -2.81 -20.08 52.15
C ARG A 5 -1.73 -19.04 52.49
N ILE A 6 -0.96 -18.62 51.47
CA ILE A 6 0.07 -17.58 51.63
C ILE A 6 -0.56 -16.19 51.51
N CYS A 7 -1.70 -16.08 50.82
CA CYS A 7 -2.51 -14.87 50.69
C CYS A 7 -4.01 -15.21 50.76
N ASP A 8 -4.79 -14.33 51.39
CA ASP A 8 -6.25 -14.49 51.52
C ASP A 8 -7.03 -13.90 50.33
N ILE A 9 -6.50 -12.83 49.73
CA ILE A 9 -7.11 -12.12 48.59
C ILE A 9 -6.01 -11.74 47.60
N THR A 10 -6.29 -11.89 46.31
CA THR A 10 -5.40 -11.47 45.22
C THR A 10 -6.09 -10.42 44.36
N PHE A 11 -5.38 -9.34 44.05
CA PHE A 11 -5.80 -8.33 43.08
C PHE A 11 -4.83 -8.35 41.90
N GLY A 12 -5.36 -8.40 40.68
CA GLY A 12 -4.54 -8.42 39.46
C GLY A 12 -5.39 -8.68 38.22
N GLY A 13 -4.76 -8.55 37.06
CA GLY A 13 -5.35 -8.99 35.79
C GLY A 13 -5.23 -10.50 35.67
N TYR A 14 -6.24 -11.22 36.13
CA TYR A 14 -6.38 -12.66 35.89
C TYR A 14 -7.63 -12.90 35.06
N TYR A 15 -7.59 -13.94 34.22
CA TYR A 15 -8.72 -14.32 33.39
C TYR A 15 -9.62 -15.25 34.20
N PRO A 16 -10.91 -14.91 34.38
CA PRO A 16 -11.88 -15.81 35.00
C PRO A 16 -12.24 -16.91 34.00
N ASP A 17 -11.38 -17.92 33.90
CA ASP A 17 -11.66 -19.14 33.14
C ASP A 17 -12.39 -20.17 34.02
N ASN A 18 -13.08 -21.11 33.39
CA ASN A 18 -13.82 -22.17 34.07
C ASN A 18 -12.92 -22.96 35.03
N GLU A 19 -11.66 -23.22 34.64
CA GLU A 19 -10.68 -23.90 35.49
C GLU A 19 -10.32 -23.11 36.75
N VAL A 20 -10.22 -21.78 36.64
CA VAL A 20 -9.92 -20.90 37.79
C VAL A 20 -11.11 -20.89 38.77
N HIS A 21 -12.32 -20.97 38.25
CA HIS A 21 -13.54 -21.01 39.03
C HIS A 21 -13.77 -22.33 39.80
N GLU A 22 -13.06 -23.41 39.45
CA GLU A 22 -13.11 -24.66 40.24
C GLU A 22 -12.50 -24.48 41.62
N ASP A 23 -11.41 -23.71 41.70
CA ASP A 23 -10.64 -23.53 42.93
C ASP A 23 -10.92 -22.18 43.64
N PHE A 24 -11.39 -21.16 42.91
CA PHE A 24 -11.52 -19.79 43.43
C PHE A 24 -12.84 -19.11 43.07
N TRP A 25 -13.43 -18.41 44.03
CA TRP A 25 -14.51 -17.45 43.77
C TRP A 25 -13.95 -16.09 43.35
N THR A 26 -14.52 -15.52 42.30
CA THR A 26 -14.14 -14.20 41.77
C THR A 26 -15.30 -13.22 41.96
N THR A 27 -14.99 -11.92 41.89
CA THR A 27 -16.02 -10.87 41.80
C THR A 27 -16.46 -10.67 40.35
N ASP A 28 -17.46 -9.81 40.12
CA ASP A 28 -17.84 -9.38 38.78
C ASP A 28 -16.66 -8.76 38.02
N ASN A 29 -16.68 -8.89 36.69
CA ASN A 29 -15.64 -8.37 35.80
C ASN A 29 -15.58 -6.84 35.90
N TYR A 30 -14.40 -6.32 36.26
CA TYR A 30 -14.17 -4.88 36.32
C TYR A 30 -13.68 -4.29 34.99
N LEU A 31 -13.14 -5.14 34.09
CA LEU A 31 -12.60 -4.77 32.79
C LEU A 31 -12.84 -5.93 31.81
N GLU A 32 -13.38 -5.60 30.64
CA GLU A 32 -13.56 -6.52 29.52
C GLU A 32 -12.81 -5.96 28.31
N ASP A 33 -11.73 -6.63 27.90
CA ASP A 33 -10.92 -6.24 26.75
C ASP A 33 -11.03 -7.30 25.65
N PRO A 34 -11.37 -6.93 24.41
CA PRO A 34 -11.41 -7.88 23.30
C PRO A 34 -9.99 -8.29 22.91
N PHE A 35 -9.84 -9.54 22.48
CA PHE A 35 -8.59 -10.02 21.91
C PHE A 35 -8.27 -9.28 20.61
N ARG A 36 -7.03 -8.80 20.50
CA ARG A 36 -6.50 -8.14 19.30
C ARG A 36 -5.13 -8.72 19.00
N PHE A 37 -4.86 -8.93 17.71
CA PHE A 37 -3.52 -9.27 17.26
C PHE A 37 -2.78 -7.98 16.87
N TYR A 38 -1.46 -7.99 17.04
CA TYR A 38 -0.60 -6.87 16.66
C TYR A 38 0.33 -7.32 15.55
N ILE A 39 0.28 -6.57 14.46
CA ILE A 39 1.17 -6.75 13.32
C ILE A 39 2.03 -5.50 13.14
N LYS A 40 3.16 -5.67 12.46
CA LYS A 40 3.96 -4.56 11.96
C LYS A 40 3.09 -3.62 11.12
N LEU A 41 3.18 -2.32 11.41
CA LEU A 41 2.52 -1.30 10.62
C LEU A 41 3.01 -1.38 9.16
N ALA A 42 2.06 -1.30 8.23
CA ALA A 42 2.34 -1.34 6.81
C ALA A 42 3.36 -0.26 6.41
N GLY A 43 4.24 -0.64 5.49
CA GLY A 43 5.23 0.27 4.93
C GLY A 43 4.59 1.34 4.06
N LEU A 44 5.38 2.38 3.75
CA LEU A 44 5.04 3.32 2.68
C LEU A 44 5.04 2.59 1.33
N GLU A 45 4.05 2.87 0.49
CA GLU A 45 4.07 2.40 -0.89
C GLU A 45 5.19 3.05 -1.69
N GLU A 46 5.63 2.37 -2.74
CA GLU A 46 6.62 2.89 -3.67
C GLU A 46 6.05 4.12 -4.43
N PRO A 47 6.72 5.30 -4.39
CA PRO A 47 6.14 6.53 -4.94
C PRO A 47 5.78 6.47 -6.42
N TRP A 48 6.51 5.69 -7.23
CA TRP A 48 6.26 5.55 -8.65
C TRP A 48 4.92 4.86 -8.96
N ARG A 49 4.48 3.93 -8.09
CA ARG A 49 3.17 3.28 -8.22
C ARG A 49 2.07 4.32 -8.05
N GLY A 50 2.21 5.15 -7.02
CA GLY A 50 1.32 6.28 -6.76
C GLY A 50 1.17 7.24 -7.95
N LEU A 51 2.20 7.43 -8.78
CA LEU A 51 2.13 8.28 -9.98
C LEU A 51 1.30 7.67 -11.11
N ALA A 52 1.35 6.34 -11.27
CA ALA A 52 0.65 5.62 -12.32
C ALA A 52 -0.81 5.33 -11.95
N THR A 53 -1.09 5.12 -10.66
CA THR A 53 -2.43 4.82 -10.13
C THR A 53 -3.30 6.06 -9.90
N ILE A 54 -2.79 7.27 -10.14
CA ILE A 54 -3.57 8.52 -10.02
C ILE A 54 -4.85 8.49 -10.85
N PHE A 55 -4.73 7.94 -12.06
CA PHE A 55 -5.86 7.72 -12.94
C PHE A 55 -6.17 6.24 -13.02
N GLU A 56 -7.46 5.94 -13.01
CA GLU A 56 -7.96 4.62 -13.35
C GLU A 56 -7.51 4.25 -14.77
N TRP A 57 -7.33 2.95 -15.00
CA TRP A 57 -6.87 2.42 -16.28
C TRP A 57 -7.74 2.90 -17.46
N ASP A 58 -9.05 3.03 -17.24
CA ASP A 58 -10.00 3.49 -18.23
C ASP A 58 -9.72 4.92 -18.73
N ILE A 59 -9.27 5.81 -17.84
CA ILE A 59 -8.93 7.20 -18.18
C ILE A 59 -7.66 7.25 -19.03
N TRP A 60 -6.66 6.42 -18.71
CA TRP A 60 -5.44 6.31 -19.51
C TRP A 60 -5.74 5.86 -20.93
N VAL A 61 -6.55 4.80 -21.05
CA VAL A 61 -6.97 4.24 -22.33
C VAL A 61 -7.78 5.26 -23.12
N LEU A 62 -8.76 5.93 -22.50
CA LEU A 62 -9.59 6.96 -23.15
C LEU A 62 -8.77 8.17 -23.60
N SER A 63 -7.82 8.61 -22.78
CA SER A 63 -6.91 9.72 -23.11
C SER A 63 -6.03 9.36 -24.32
N PHE A 64 -5.48 8.14 -24.34
CA PHE A 64 -4.71 7.65 -25.47
C PHE A 64 -5.54 7.59 -26.76
N PHE A 65 -6.75 7.04 -26.70
CA PHE A 65 -7.65 6.99 -27.87
C PHE A 65 -8.03 8.39 -28.36
N THR A 66 -8.27 9.33 -27.46
CA THR A 66 -8.56 10.72 -27.81
C THR A 66 -7.40 11.36 -28.56
N LEU A 67 -6.15 11.11 -28.12
CA LEU A 67 -4.96 11.58 -28.84
C LEU A 67 -4.81 10.96 -30.22
N VAL A 68 -5.06 9.66 -30.37
CA VAL A 68 -5.02 8.97 -31.67
C VAL A 68 -6.09 9.54 -32.61
N ILE A 69 -7.32 9.76 -32.13
CA ILE A 69 -8.40 10.36 -32.92
C ILE A 69 -8.03 11.78 -33.34
N CYS A 70 -7.52 12.60 -32.42
CA CYS A 70 -7.08 13.96 -32.72
C CYS A 70 -5.96 13.98 -33.76
N TRP A 71 -4.99 13.07 -33.66
CA TRP A 71 -3.91 12.93 -34.65
C TRP A 71 -4.46 12.58 -36.03
N ILE A 72 -5.37 11.60 -36.13
CA ILE A 72 -5.98 11.20 -37.40
C ILE A 72 -6.78 12.37 -38.00
N LEU A 73 -7.60 13.05 -37.20
CA LEU A 73 -8.37 14.22 -37.65
C LEU A 73 -7.45 15.34 -38.13
N TRP A 74 -6.36 15.61 -37.42
CA TRP A 74 -5.36 16.59 -37.81
C TRP A 74 -4.74 16.23 -39.17
N PHE A 75 -4.34 14.98 -39.34
CA PHE A 75 -3.76 14.48 -40.58
C PHE A 75 -4.75 14.56 -41.75
N LEU A 76 -6.00 14.15 -41.55
CA LEU A 76 -7.06 14.22 -42.57
C LEU A 76 -7.33 15.67 -42.99
N PHE A 77 -7.47 16.60 -42.04
CA PHE A 77 -7.67 18.01 -42.36
C PHE A 77 -6.45 18.63 -43.05
N GLY A 78 -5.23 18.25 -42.66
CA GLY A 78 -3.99 18.66 -43.33
C GLY A 78 -3.89 18.17 -44.77
N MET A 79 -4.37 16.96 -45.06
CA MET A 79 -4.42 16.43 -46.44
C MET A 79 -5.47 17.10 -47.31
N ILE A 80 -6.66 17.38 -46.76
CA ILE A 80 -7.77 18.00 -47.51
C ILE A 80 -7.45 19.49 -47.80
N SER A 81 -6.77 20.16 -46.88
CA SER A 81 -6.37 21.56 -47.06
C SER A 81 -5.26 21.71 -48.11
N LYS A 82 -5.61 22.32 -49.24
CA LYS A 82 -4.64 22.71 -50.28
C LYS A 82 -3.74 23.88 -49.88
N ARG A 83 -4.14 24.65 -48.87
CA ARG A 83 -3.50 25.91 -48.44
C ARG A 83 -2.50 25.73 -47.28
N GLU A 84 -2.41 24.55 -46.69
CA GLU A 84 -1.57 24.30 -45.52
C GLU A 84 -0.09 24.07 -45.90
N SER A 85 0.83 24.35 -44.97
CA SER A 85 2.27 24.09 -45.13
C SER A 85 2.54 22.60 -45.40
N SER A 86 3.65 22.32 -46.11
CA SER A 86 4.15 20.95 -46.36
C SER A 86 4.24 20.13 -45.08
N ASP A 87 4.57 20.78 -43.98
CA ASP A 87 4.89 20.19 -42.68
C ASP A 87 3.64 19.58 -42.01
N HIS A 88 2.45 20.17 -42.24
CA HIS A 88 1.18 19.63 -41.78
C HIS A 88 0.66 18.43 -42.59
N ARG A 89 1.35 18.04 -43.68
CA ARG A 89 1.05 16.82 -44.46
C ARG A 89 1.88 15.61 -44.06
N SER A 90 2.93 15.80 -43.26
CA SER A 90 3.74 14.69 -42.76
C SER A 90 3.06 14.01 -41.57
N GLN A 91 2.81 12.70 -41.67
CA GLN A 91 2.17 11.91 -40.60
C GLN A 91 2.93 11.98 -39.28
N SER A 92 4.27 11.95 -39.34
CA SER A 92 5.12 11.97 -38.15
C SER A 92 5.10 13.33 -37.46
N LEU A 93 5.09 14.41 -38.24
CA LEU A 93 5.10 15.76 -37.68
C LEU A 93 3.75 16.13 -37.06
N THR A 94 2.64 15.71 -37.66
CA THR A 94 1.31 15.90 -37.06
C THR A 94 1.14 15.08 -35.78
N ALA A 95 1.72 13.88 -35.71
CA ALA A 95 1.74 13.06 -34.49
C ALA A 95 2.51 13.77 -33.37
N LEU A 96 3.73 14.24 -33.66
CA LEU A 96 4.57 14.95 -32.70
C LEU A 96 3.91 16.26 -32.23
N ASN A 97 3.26 17.01 -33.12
CA ASN A 97 2.54 18.23 -32.75
C ASN A 97 1.33 17.92 -31.86
N THR A 98 0.58 16.86 -32.17
CA THR A 98 -0.56 16.41 -31.34
C THR A 98 -0.08 15.98 -29.95
N PHE A 99 1.03 15.25 -29.90
CA PHE A 99 1.65 14.83 -28.64
C PHE A 99 2.20 16.02 -27.85
N ALA A 100 2.89 16.96 -28.50
CA ALA A 100 3.38 18.19 -27.86
C ALA A 100 2.23 18.99 -27.22
N LEU A 101 1.10 19.12 -27.91
CA LEU A 101 -0.07 19.79 -27.35
C LEU A 101 -0.68 19.04 -26.16
N SER A 102 -0.65 17.70 -26.17
CA SER A 102 -1.14 16.89 -25.06
C SER A 102 -0.37 17.12 -23.75
N ILE A 103 0.93 17.43 -23.86
CA ILE A 103 1.81 17.76 -22.73
C ILE A 103 1.92 19.28 -22.49
N ASN A 104 1.04 20.07 -23.12
CA ASN A 104 1.02 21.54 -23.04
C ASN A 104 2.30 22.24 -23.51
N VAL A 105 3.05 21.62 -24.43
CA VAL A 105 4.21 22.23 -25.09
C VAL A 105 3.76 23.00 -26.33
N SER A 106 4.33 24.19 -26.53
CA SER A 106 4.00 25.03 -27.68
C SER A 106 4.52 24.44 -28.98
N VAL A 107 3.68 24.48 -30.01
CA VAL A 107 4.02 24.08 -31.38
C VAL A 107 4.46 25.31 -32.18
N PHE A 108 5.49 25.14 -33.02
CA PHE A 108 6.11 26.22 -33.77
C PHE A 108 5.23 26.72 -34.94
N GLU A 109 4.63 25.81 -35.70
CA GLU A 109 3.74 26.15 -36.81
C GLU A 109 2.28 26.23 -36.36
N ARG A 110 1.65 27.36 -36.65
CA ARG A 110 0.23 27.60 -36.32
C ARG A 110 -0.63 27.23 -37.52
N PRO A 111 -1.71 26.45 -37.32
CA PRO A 111 -2.59 26.08 -38.41
C PRO A 111 -3.33 27.31 -38.97
N GLU A 112 -3.39 27.44 -40.29
CA GLU A 112 -4.09 28.56 -40.95
C GLU A 112 -5.57 28.26 -41.16
N HIS A 113 -5.91 26.98 -41.41
CA HIS A 113 -7.27 26.57 -41.73
C HIS A 113 -8.20 26.57 -40.51
N ASN A 114 -9.39 27.17 -40.63
CA ASN A 114 -10.35 27.33 -39.52
C ASN A 114 -10.71 26.05 -38.73
N PRO A 115 -11.05 24.91 -39.36
CA PRO A 115 -11.33 23.68 -38.61
C PRO A 115 -10.10 23.14 -37.87
N LEU A 116 -8.91 23.32 -38.43
CA LEU A 116 -7.66 22.91 -37.80
C LEU A 116 -7.34 23.80 -36.59
N ARG A 117 -7.64 25.10 -36.67
CA ARG A 117 -7.58 26.03 -35.53
C ARG A 117 -8.56 25.65 -34.43
N LEU A 118 -9.77 25.23 -34.77
CA LEU A 118 -10.76 24.77 -33.79
C LEU A 118 -10.29 23.48 -33.10
N LEU A 119 -9.78 22.51 -33.87
CA LEU A 119 -9.21 21.27 -33.32
C LEU A 119 -8.03 21.58 -32.38
N PHE A 120 -7.13 22.47 -32.78
CA PHE A 120 -6.01 22.93 -31.96
C PHE A 120 -6.48 23.53 -30.63
N MET A 121 -7.46 24.44 -30.67
CA MET A 121 -8.01 25.06 -29.47
C MET A 121 -8.71 24.04 -28.56
N ALA A 122 -9.51 23.14 -29.12
CA ALA A 122 -10.18 22.09 -28.37
C ALA A 122 -9.18 21.13 -27.70
N LEU A 123 -8.16 20.67 -28.44
CA LEU A 123 -7.12 19.80 -27.92
C LEU A 123 -6.31 20.48 -26.82
N THR A 124 -5.98 21.76 -26.98
CA THR A 124 -5.25 22.53 -25.97
C THR A 124 -6.08 22.68 -24.69
N LEU A 125 -7.37 23.00 -24.79
CA LEU A 125 -8.26 23.08 -23.64
C LEU A 125 -8.40 21.71 -22.95
N PHE A 126 -8.54 20.63 -23.70
CA PHE A 126 -8.57 19.27 -23.17
C PHE A 126 -7.27 18.94 -22.40
N ALA A 127 -6.11 19.18 -23.00
CA ALA A 127 -4.80 18.93 -22.40
C ALA A 127 -4.56 19.74 -21.12
N LEU A 128 -4.99 21.01 -21.10
CA LEU A 128 -4.95 21.87 -19.91
C LEU A 128 -5.82 21.32 -18.78
N ASN A 129 -7.05 20.89 -19.09
CA ASN A 129 -7.95 20.31 -18.09
C ASN A 129 -7.39 19.00 -17.54
N LEU A 130 -6.92 18.09 -18.41
CA LEU A 130 -6.34 16.82 -18.00
C LEU A 130 -5.11 17.02 -17.10
N THR A 131 -4.23 17.94 -17.47
CA THR A 131 -3.02 18.27 -16.69
C THR A 131 -3.35 18.94 -15.36
N CYS A 132 -4.38 19.80 -15.31
CA CYS A 132 -4.85 20.42 -14.08
C CYS A 132 -5.39 19.37 -13.10
N ILE A 133 -6.23 18.46 -13.58
CA ILE A 133 -6.78 17.36 -12.76
C ILE A 133 -5.66 16.45 -12.27
N TYR A 134 -4.76 16.03 -13.16
CA TYR A 134 -3.63 15.18 -12.81
C TYR A 134 -2.74 15.85 -11.75
N SER A 135 -2.38 17.12 -11.95
CA SER A 135 -1.52 17.87 -11.01
C SER A 135 -2.19 18.05 -9.65
N SER A 136 -3.51 18.30 -9.62
CA SER A 136 -4.27 18.41 -8.37
C SER A 136 -4.23 17.11 -7.57
N LYS A 137 -4.48 15.97 -8.23
CA LYS A 137 -4.41 14.64 -7.59
C LYS A 137 -2.98 14.23 -7.24
N LEU A 138 -2.00 14.66 -8.02
CA LEU A 138 -0.59 14.43 -7.74
C LEU A 138 -0.16 15.11 -6.44
N ILE A 139 -0.67 16.31 -6.15
CA ILE A 139 -0.44 16.99 -4.88
C ILE A 139 -1.02 16.18 -3.71
N ASP A 140 -2.22 15.61 -3.87
CA ASP A 140 -2.81 14.73 -2.85
C ASP A 140 -1.90 13.51 -2.56
N VAL A 141 -1.37 12.86 -3.60
CA VAL A 141 -0.47 11.70 -3.46
C VAL A 141 0.83 12.08 -2.72
N PHE A 142 1.39 13.25 -3.00
CA PHE A 142 2.62 13.69 -2.32
C PHE A 142 2.40 14.22 -0.90
N THR A 143 1.23 14.78 -0.61
CA THR A 143 0.91 15.30 0.74
C THR A 143 0.45 14.21 1.69
N ARG A 144 -0.21 13.16 1.16
CA ARG A 144 -0.69 12.00 1.92
C ARG A 144 -0.14 10.73 1.27
N PRO A 145 1.07 10.30 1.65
CA PRO A 145 1.66 9.11 1.05
C PRO A 145 0.80 7.88 1.37
N ALA A 146 0.53 7.08 0.34
CA ALA A 146 -0.19 5.82 0.49
C ALA A 146 0.67 4.83 1.29
N TYR A 147 0.02 4.11 2.20
CA TYR A 147 0.59 2.96 2.87
C TYR A 147 0.16 1.71 2.12
N VAL A 148 1.01 0.69 2.14
CA VAL A 148 0.64 -0.65 1.67
C VAL A 148 -0.60 -1.11 2.45
N HIS A 149 -1.42 -1.96 1.83
CA HIS A 149 -2.56 -2.57 2.51
C HIS A 149 -2.15 -3.12 3.89
N GLN A 150 -2.87 -2.67 4.91
CA GLN A 150 -2.65 -3.08 6.29
C GLN A 150 -3.45 -4.35 6.53
N ILE A 151 -2.77 -5.39 7.03
CA ILE A 151 -3.45 -6.64 7.37
C ILE A 151 -4.32 -6.38 8.59
N ASP A 152 -5.63 -6.49 8.38
CA ASP A 152 -6.65 -6.15 9.37
C ASP A 152 -7.42 -7.38 9.86
N THR A 153 -7.29 -8.52 9.19
CA THR A 153 -8.01 -9.77 9.55
C THR A 153 -7.08 -10.95 9.77
N ILE A 154 -7.51 -11.91 10.61
CA ILE A 154 -6.74 -13.12 10.90
C ILE A 154 -6.72 -14.03 9.66
N GLU A 155 -7.78 -14.04 8.86
CA GLU A 155 -7.86 -14.81 7.62
C GLU A 155 -6.77 -14.40 6.63
N GLU A 156 -6.51 -13.11 6.50
CA GLU A 156 -5.44 -12.60 5.64
C GLU A 156 -4.05 -13.02 6.16
N VAL A 157 -3.85 -13.01 7.48
CA VAL A 157 -2.63 -13.53 8.12
C VAL A 157 -2.39 -15.00 7.76
N MET A 158 -3.47 -15.80 7.78
CA MET A 158 -3.41 -17.23 7.44
C MET A 158 -3.14 -17.46 5.95
N GLU A 159 -3.79 -16.70 5.06
CA GLU A 159 -3.58 -16.79 3.61
C GLU A 159 -2.13 -16.43 3.24
N LEU A 160 -1.54 -15.45 3.93
CA LEU A 160 -0.15 -15.04 3.75
C LEU A 160 0.86 -16.01 4.41
N GLY A 161 0.38 -16.99 5.18
CA GLY A 161 1.22 -17.97 5.87
C GLY A 161 2.17 -17.34 6.90
N ILE A 162 1.80 -16.20 7.47
CA ILE A 162 2.65 -15.48 8.43
C ILE A 162 2.61 -16.22 9.77
N PRO A 163 3.76 -16.52 10.39
CA PRO A 163 3.77 -17.14 11.71
C PRO A 163 3.13 -16.22 12.75
N PHE A 164 2.25 -16.79 13.56
CA PHE A 164 1.57 -16.11 14.65
C PHE A 164 1.69 -16.92 15.93
N GLY A 165 1.48 -16.25 17.06
CA GLY A 165 1.46 -16.88 18.38
C GLY A 165 1.48 -15.85 19.49
N GLY A 166 1.69 -16.31 20.72
CA GLY A 166 1.57 -15.49 21.91
C GLY A 166 2.41 -15.98 23.09
N PRO A 167 2.16 -15.42 24.28
CA PRO A 167 2.75 -15.90 25.54
C PRO A 167 2.41 -17.37 25.79
N LYS A 168 3.25 -18.09 26.55
CA LYS A 168 3.03 -19.52 26.87
C LYS A 168 1.70 -19.75 27.59
N GLU A 169 1.29 -18.78 28.39
CA GLU A 169 0.06 -18.75 29.17
C GLU A 169 -1.19 -18.72 28.29
N SER A 170 -1.07 -18.21 27.05
CA SER A 170 -2.17 -18.16 26.08
C SER A 170 -2.30 -19.44 25.26
N ARG A 171 -1.40 -20.41 25.46
CA ARG A 171 -1.34 -21.65 24.67
C ARG A 171 -2.62 -22.46 24.78
N ASP A 172 -3.18 -22.56 25.99
CA ASP A 172 -4.35 -23.39 26.28
C ASP A 172 -5.58 -22.91 25.49
N TRP A 173 -5.68 -21.61 25.22
CA TRP A 173 -6.73 -21.03 24.37
C TRP A 173 -6.63 -21.47 22.90
N PHE A 174 -5.41 -21.78 22.44
CA PHE A 174 -5.16 -22.33 21.11
C PHE A 174 -5.05 -23.85 21.14
N GLU A 175 -5.35 -24.53 22.26
CA GLU A 175 -5.33 -25.99 22.39
C GLU A 175 -6.71 -26.62 22.63
N ASN A 176 -7.75 -25.81 22.90
CA ASN A 176 -9.11 -26.28 23.08
C ASN A 176 -9.83 -26.63 21.76
N ASP A 177 -10.45 -27.82 21.74
CA ASP A 177 -11.12 -28.43 20.58
C ASP A 177 -12.44 -27.74 20.17
N ASP A 178 -12.97 -26.80 20.95
CA ASP A 178 -14.25 -26.14 20.66
C ASP A 178 -14.12 -24.97 19.67
N ASP A 179 -12.89 -24.46 19.43
CA ASP A 179 -12.58 -23.34 18.51
C ASP A 179 -11.98 -23.84 17.17
N ILE A 180 -12.67 -24.81 16.57
CA ILE A 180 -12.23 -25.71 15.49
C ILE A 180 -11.73 -25.01 14.20
N GLU A 181 -12.22 -23.82 13.87
CA GLU A 181 -11.91 -23.18 12.58
C GLU A 181 -10.50 -22.58 12.53
N ILE A 182 -10.05 -21.96 13.61
CA ILE A 182 -8.69 -21.38 13.71
C ILE A 182 -7.65 -22.53 13.79
N PHE A 183 -8.03 -23.63 14.45
CA PHE A 183 -7.16 -24.77 14.76
C PHE A 183 -6.75 -25.63 13.56
N LYS A 184 -7.67 -25.84 12.62
CA LYS A 184 -7.41 -26.65 11.42
C LYS A 184 -6.35 -26.01 10.53
N LEU A 185 -6.22 -24.69 10.53
CA LEU A 185 -5.20 -23.96 9.77
C LEU A 185 -3.84 -23.90 10.52
N ILE A 186 -3.85 -23.77 11.85
CA ILE A 186 -2.64 -23.81 12.70
C ILE A 186 -1.85 -25.11 12.52
N THR A 187 -2.56 -26.23 12.51
CA THR A 187 -1.94 -27.58 12.44
C THR A 187 -1.25 -27.84 11.11
N ILE A 188 -1.69 -27.18 10.03
CA ILE A 188 -1.09 -27.30 8.70
C ILE A 188 0.20 -26.47 8.59
N LEU A 189 0.31 -25.39 9.37
CA LEU A 189 1.38 -24.41 9.25
C LEU A 189 2.54 -24.59 10.23
N ASN A 190 2.41 -25.33 11.33
CA ASN A 190 3.54 -25.68 12.23
C ASN A 190 4.32 -24.44 12.77
N TYR A 191 3.63 -23.30 12.94
CA TYR A 191 4.25 -22.00 13.21
C TYR A 191 3.88 -21.35 14.55
N LEU A 192 3.37 -22.13 15.51
CA LEU A 192 3.18 -21.61 16.87
C LEU A 192 4.51 -21.57 17.62
N ILE A 193 5.06 -20.38 17.73
CA ILE A 193 6.23 -20.12 18.56
C ILE A 193 5.68 -19.62 19.88
N PHE A 194 5.86 -20.34 20.98
CA PHE A 194 5.48 -19.84 22.31
C PHE A 194 6.71 -19.54 23.16
N ASP A 195 7.92 -19.56 22.57
CA ASP A 195 9.16 -19.35 23.31
C ASP A 195 9.68 -17.91 23.22
N HIS A 196 9.77 -17.25 24.38
CA HIS A 196 10.15 -15.84 24.52
C HIS A 196 11.51 -15.51 23.87
N GLN A 197 12.45 -16.46 23.83
CA GLN A 197 13.75 -16.24 23.18
C GLN A 197 13.68 -16.28 21.65
N ILE A 198 12.79 -17.10 21.08
CA ILE A 198 12.61 -17.23 19.64
C ILE A 198 11.81 -16.03 19.10
N TRP A 199 10.85 -15.53 19.88
CA TRP A 199 10.09 -14.31 19.58
C TRP A 199 10.95 -13.07 19.38
N GLN A 200 11.99 -12.87 20.19
CA GLN A 200 12.89 -11.73 20.04
C GLN A 200 13.76 -11.79 18.77
N GLN A 201 13.95 -12.98 18.20
CA GLN A 201 14.74 -13.17 16.98
C GLN A 201 13.91 -12.98 15.70
N LEU A 202 12.59 -13.18 15.77
CA LEU A 202 11.68 -13.01 14.65
C LEU A 202 11.16 -11.58 14.58
N GLN A 203 11.96 -10.70 13.99
CA GLN A 203 11.60 -9.28 13.74
C GLN A 203 10.41 -9.08 12.77
N GLU A 204 9.84 -10.17 12.25
CA GLU A 204 8.76 -10.18 11.23
C GLU A 204 7.50 -10.94 11.67
N ALA A 205 7.45 -11.50 12.88
CA ALA A 205 6.30 -12.26 13.36
C ALA A 205 5.21 -11.37 13.96
N ILE A 206 3.95 -11.76 13.75
CA ILE A 206 2.75 -11.13 14.32
C ILE A 206 2.62 -11.60 15.76
N ALA A 207 2.44 -10.66 16.68
CA ALA A 207 2.32 -10.98 18.09
C ALA A 207 0.90 -10.69 18.58
N CYS A 208 0.22 -11.70 19.11
CA CYS A 208 -1.02 -11.50 19.83
C CYS A 208 -0.68 -11.03 21.26
N TYR A 209 -1.06 -9.80 21.60
CA TYR A 209 -0.84 -9.24 22.94
C TYR A 209 -2.18 -8.89 23.59
N TRP A 210 -2.17 -8.85 24.92
CA TRP A 210 -3.25 -8.26 25.70
C TRP A 210 -2.88 -6.82 26.10
N SER A 211 -3.88 -5.94 26.09
CA SER A 211 -3.77 -4.51 26.31
C SER A 211 -3.25 -4.17 27.71
N THR A 212 -2.13 -3.46 27.77
CA THR A 212 -2.03 -2.13 28.37
C THR A 212 -0.75 -1.52 27.82
N GLU A 213 -0.85 -0.31 27.27
CA GLU A 213 0.24 0.53 26.74
C GLU A 213 1.51 -0.24 26.37
N CYS A 214 1.71 -0.52 25.08
CA CYS A 214 3.05 -0.79 24.60
C CYS A 214 3.91 0.40 25.04
N ILE A 215 4.67 0.22 26.11
CA ILE A 215 5.99 0.81 26.24
C ILE A 215 6.67 0.31 24.98
N CYS A 216 6.55 1.10 23.91
CA CYS A 216 7.38 0.98 22.73
C CYS A 216 8.78 0.96 23.28
N PHE A 217 9.35 -0.24 23.42
CA PHE A 217 10.78 -0.39 23.44
C PHE A 217 11.18 0.21 22.11
N LYS A 218 11.65 1.45 22.19
CA LYS A 218 12.19 2.25 21.12
C LYS A 218 13.41 1.51 20.64
N MET A 219 13.20 0.40 19.92
CA MET A 219 14.20 -0.18 19.09
C MET A 219 14.30 0.82 17.95
N GLN A 220 15.18 1.81 18.16
CA GLN A 220 15.83 2.51 17.08
C GLN A 220 16.40 1.43 16.17
N THR A 221 15.61 0.99 15.19
CA THR A 221 16.16 0.50 13.94
C THR A 221 16.86 1.69 13.35
N THR A 222 18.13 1.79 13.73
CA THR A 222 19.16 2.48 12.99
C THR A 222 18.91 2.18 11.52
N VAL A 223 18.70 3.26 10.77
CA VAL A 223 18.73 3.30 9.31
C VAL A 223 19.97 2.52 8.87
N LYS A 224 19.77 1.26 8.50
CA LYS A 224 20.84 0.38 8.02
C LYS A 224 20.37 -0.37 6.78
N SER A 225 19.81 0.35 5.81
CA SER A 225 19.55 -0.21 4.47
C SER A 225 19.40 0.80 3.33
N MET A 226 19.92 2.03 3.44
CA MET A 226 19.94 2.99 2.30
C MET A 226 21.33 3.44 1.86
N LEU A 227 22.38 2.63 2.06
CA LEU A 227 23.71 2.92 1.51
C LEU A 227 24.44 1.71 0.88
N PHE A 228 23.82 0.54 0.83
CA PHE A 228 24.48 -0.68 0.33
C PHE A 228 24.24 -1.07 -1.14
N PRO A 229 23.31 -0.49 -1.94
CA PRO A 229 23.29 -0.75 -3.39
C PRO A 229 24.05 0.29 -4.23
N ILE A 230 24.42 1.46 -3.68
CA ILE A 230 25.02 2.55 -4.47
C ILE A 230 26.55 2.47 -4.51
N LEU A 231 27.20 1.85 -3.52
CA LEU A 231 28.67 1.70 -3.50
C LEU A 231 29.19 0.54 -4.37
N LEU A 232 28.35 -0.45 -4.72
CA LEU A 232 28.76 -1.56 -5.60
C LEU A 232 28.79 -1.15 -7.08
N LEU A 233 27.98 -0.17 -7.49
CA LEU A 233 27.96 0.35 -8.85
C LEU A 233 29.13 1.31 -9.15
N LEU A 234 29.67 2.00 -8.13
CA LEU A 234 30.83 2.89 -8.31
C LEU A 234 32.19 2.17 -8.32
N PHE A 235 32.27 0.92 -7.86
CA PHE A 235 33.51 0.13 -7.94
C PHE A 235 33.68 -0.63 -9.26
N LEU A 236 32.58 -0.92 -9.97
CA LEU A 236 32.61 -1.63 -11.26
C LEU A 236 32.88 -0.74 -12.47
N GLN A 237 32.87 0.59 -12.32
CA GLN A 237 33.11 1.54 -13.40
C GLN A 237 34.56 2.08 -13.48
N LYS A 238 35.50 1.49 -12.71
CA LYS A 238 36.94 1.84 -12.74
C LYS A 238 37.88 0.71 -13.19
N VAL A 239 37.34 -0.42 -13.70
CA VAL A 239 38.15 -1.56 -14.16
C VAL A 239 37.79 -1.99 -15.60
N LEU A 240 37.13 -1.13 -16.38
CA LEU A 240 36.97 -1.27 -17.83
C LEU A 240 37.17 0.09 -18.50
#